data_AF-A0A968JS68-F1
#
_entry.id   AF-A0A968JS68-F1
#
_cell.length_a   1.000
_cell.length_b   1.000
_cell.length_c   1.000
_cell.angle_alpha   90.00
_cell.angle_beta   90.00
_cell.angle_gamma   90.00
#
_symmetry.space_group_name_H-M   'P 1'
#
loop_
_entity.id
_entity.type
_entity.pdbx_description
1 polymer ?
#
loop_
_entity_poly.entity_id
_entity_poly.type
_entity_poly.pdbx_seq_one_letter_code
_entity_poly.pdbx_strand_id
1 'polypeptide(L)'
;MKYMFILLALIGMSSCEDFLDINENPNVATRPPLAGLLAVATYQTGINQFRVGSNTSFYTQYLASPNAGLGNDVYEQVDLSGTWNSVYDIMSDIFDLIQFAEEEGSTELVGVGKLLMAANLGLLVDLWGNVPYSDAFTGTNIIPTYDDAQGLYSTALSLIAEGRADIQRENSTSTIAKNEKSDFLLGGKKDNWLKFSYALEARYLNHFSKQGSYNPSAILAAVSNSFATSAEQAQVIAFEVRNPWANTARNNANLVLGGWLSEQFVDALNGTTFGVVDPRLEKITTPLPDGTSYVGTPNGAGRRGDGTKKVETYLDNSRAYASDNSPLFVFTFAELKFIEAEAALASNPTRALEAFLQASTHTWRI
;
A
#
# COMPACT_ATOMS: atom_id res chain seq x y z
N MET A 1 -14.45 4.22 77.43
CA MET A 1 -15.37 4.54 76.32
C MET A 1 -14.88 5.71 75.44
N LYS A 2 -14.25 6.77 75.95
CA LYS A 2 -13.74 7.89 75.11
C LYS A 2 -12.60 7.52 74.13
N TYR A 3 -11.71 6.59 74.47
CA TYR A 3 -10.58 6.22 73.60
C TYR A 3 -10.92 5.18 72.51
N MET A 4 -12.09 4.53 72.60
CA MET A 4 -12.52 3.50 71.63
C MET A 4 -13.15 4.12 70.37
N PHE A 5 -13.68 5.35 70.48
CA PHE A 5 -14.21 6.10 69.34
C PHE A 5 -13.10 6.75 68.48
N ILE A 6 -11.93 7.02 69.04
CA ILE A 6 -10.80 7.62 68.31
C ILE A 6 -10.08 6.57 67.43
N LEU A 7 -9.99 5.32 67.91
CA LEU A 7 -9.39 4.23 67.14
C LEU A 7 -10.26 3.79 65.95
N LEU A 8 -11.59 3.91 66.07
CA LEU A 8 -12.53 3.60 64.99
C LEU A 8 -12.56 4.68 63.89
N ALA A 9 -12.20 5.93 64.24
CA ALA A 9 -12.13 7.04 63.29
C ALA A 9 -10.85 7.02 62.44
N LEU A 10 -9.77 6.35 62.87
CA LEU A 10 -8.53 6.23 62.10
C LEU A 10 -8.58 5.14 61.00
N ILE A 11 -9.51 4.19 61.08
CA ILE A 11 -9.63 3.08 60.10
C ILE A 11 -10.42 3.53 58.85
N GLY A 12 -11.11 4.69 58.91
CA GLY A 12 -11.90 5.22 57.80
C GLY A 12 -11.14 6.10 56.79
N MET A 13 -9.82 6.29 56.96
CA MET A 13 -9.01 7.14 56.06
C MET A 13 -8.08 6.35 55.12
N SER A 14 -8.32 5.06 54.89
CA SER A 14 -7.80 4.41 53.68
C SER A 14 -8.72 4.77 52.51
N SER A 15 -8.53 5.98 51.99
CA SER A 15 -9.04 6.35 50.66
C SER A 15 -8.52 5.30 49.67
N CYS A 16 -9.43 4.53 49.07
CA CYS A 16 -9.14 3.71 47.90
C CYS A 16 -8.89 4.66 46.72
N GLU A 17 -7.67 5.22 46.61
CA GLU A 17 -7.28 5.99 45.43
C GLU A 17 -7.36 5.11 44.17
N ASP A 18 -6.96 3.83 44.27
CA ASP A 18 -6.99 2.87 43.16
C ASP A 18 -8.41 2.46 42.68
N PHE A 19 -9.46 2.61 43.50
CA PHE A 19 -10.83 2.24 43.08
C PHE A 19 -11.48 3.30 42.20
N LEU A 20 -10.98 4.54 42.24
CA LEU A 20 -11.48 5.65 41.45
C LEU A 20 -10.68 5.87 40.16
N ASP A 21 -9.59 5.12 39.96
CA ASP A 21 -8.78 5.14 38.74
C ASP A 21 -9.38 4.22 37.65
N ILE A 22 -10.64 4.48 37.30
CA ILE A 22 -11.40 3.78 36.24
C ILE A 22 -11.37 4.55 34.90
N ASN A 23 -10.53 5.58 34.80
CA ASN A 23 -10.41 6.40 33.60
C ASN A 23 -9.48 5.79 32.55
N GLU A 24 -8.69 4.79 32.94
CA GLU A 24 -7.97 3.92 32.01
C GLU A 24 -8.96 2.94 31.38
N ASN A 25 -9.28 3.13 30.11
CA ASN A 25 -10.17 2.21 29.39
C ASN A 25 -9.43 0.87 29.22
N PRO A 26 -9.84 -0.22 29.91
CA PRO A 26 -9.13 -1.50 29.85
C PRO A 26 -9.22 -2.17 28.47
N ASN A 27 -10.01 -1.61 27.54
CA ASN A 27 -10.15 -2.07 26.17
C ASN A 27 -9.23 -1.33 25.18
N VAL A 28 -8.49 -0.31 25.61
CA VAL A 28 -7.53 0.43 24.78
C VAL A 28 -6.12 0.12 25.28
N ALA A 29 -5.29 -0.45 24.42
CA ALA A 29 -3.88 -0.62 24.75
C ALA A 29 -3.21 0.76 24.76
N THR A 30 -2.77 1.21 25.94
CA THR A 30 -1.97 2.45 26.09
C THR A 30 -0.58 2.31 25.48
N ARG A 31 -0.08 1.08 25.35
CA ARG A 31 1.15 0.74 24.63
C ARG A 31 1.03 -0.63 23.95
N PRO A 32 0.67 -0.67 22.66
CA PRO A 32 0.64 -1.92 21.91
C PRO A 32 2.04 -2.56 21.80
N PRO A 33 2.16 -3.91 21.77
CA PRO A 33 3.44 -4.58 21.57
C PRO A 33 3.96 -4.36 20.14
N LEU A 34 5.28 -4.34 19.95
CA LEU A 34 5.93 -4.16 18.63
C LEU A 34 5.40 -5.12 17.56
N ALA A 35 5.16 -6.38 17.93
CA ALA A 35 4.58 -7.38 17.02
C ALA A 35 3.18 -6.97 16.52
N GLY A 36 2.34 -6.41 17.40
CA GLY A 36 1.01 -5.92 17.04
C GLY A 36 1.07 -4.71 16.10
N LEU A 37 1.94 -3.75 16.40
CA LEU A 37 2.15 -2.58 15.54
C LEU A 37 2.71 -2.97 14.17
N LEU A 38 3.69 -3.89 14.13
CA LEU A 38 4.23 -4.42 12.87
C LEU A 38 3.15 -5.09 12.01
N ALA A 39 2.28 -5.89 12.64
CA ALA A 39 1.16 -6.54 11.97
C ALA A 39 0.20 -5.53 11.34
N VAL A 40 -0.22 -4.53 12.10
CA VAL A 40 -1.11 -3.47 11.59
C VAL A 40 -0.41 -2.67 10.47
N ALA A 41 0.81 -2.20 10.70
CA ALA A 41 1.56 -1.38 9.76
C ALA A 41 1.80 -2.09 8.41
N THR A 42 2.25 -3.35 8.43
CA THR A 42 2.52 -4.11 7.21
C THR A 42 1.25 -4.46 6.44
N TYR A 43 0.20 -4.89 7.13
CA TYR A 43 -1.08 -5.20 6.50
C TYR A 43 -1.75 -3.97 5.90
N GLN A 44 -1.87 -2.90 6.69
CA GLN A 44 -2.59 -1.70 6.28
C GLN A 44 -1.86 -0.88 5.24
N THR A 45 -0.52 -0.96 5.16
CA THR A 45 0.23 -0.41 4.01
C THR A 45 -0.25 -1.04 2.70
N GLY A 46 -0.47 -2.36 2.66
CA GLY A 46 -1.07 -3.03 1.49
C GLY A 46 -2.51 -2.61 1.23
N ILE A 47 -3.31 -2.43 2.28
CA ILE A 47 -4.69 -1.91 2.15
C ILE A 47 -4.71 -0.49 1.60
N ASN A 48 -3.81 0.38 2.04
CA ASN A 48 -3.69 1.76 1.54
C ASN A 48 -3.32 1.78 0.06
N GLN A 49 -2.46 0.86 -0.39
CA GLN A 49 -2.19 0.70 -1.82
C GLN A 49 -3.45 0.35 -2.62
N PHE A 50 -4.32 -0.51 -2.09
CA PHE A 50 -5.64 -0.77 -2.69
C PHE A 50 -6.54 0.48 -2.68
N ARG A 51 -6.59 1.23 -1.57
CA ARG A 51 -7.43 2.44 -1.47
C ARG A 51 -7.01 3.47 -2.52
N VAL A 52 -5.72 3.70 -2.67
CA VAL A 52 -5.18 4.60 -3.71
C VAL A 52 -5.42 4.02 -5.10
N GLY A 53 -5.12 2.75 -5.32
CA GLY A 53 -5.30 2.05 -6.60
C GLY A 53 -6.74 2.04 -7.09
N SER A 54 -7.71 1.77 -6.23
CA SER A 54 -9.15 1.74 -6.57
C SER A 54 -9.69 3.12 -6.98
N ASN A 55 -9.13 4.21 -6.44
CA ASN A 55 -9.47 5.56 -6.87
C ASN A 55 -8.75 5.95 -8.17
N THR A 56 -7.44 5.72 -8.25
CA THR A 56 -6.59 6.11 -9.39
C THR A 56 -6.89 5.32 -10.67
N SER A 57 -7.43 4.10 -10.54
CA SER A 57 -7.74 3.22 -11.67
C SER A 57 -8.75 3.81 -12.67
N PHE A 58 -9.62 4.73 -12.25
CA PHE A 58 -10.53 5.43 -13.16
C PHE A 58 -9.77 6.47 -14.00
N TYR A 59 -8.85 7.21 -13.38
CA TYR A 59 -8.03 8.22 -14.06
C TYR A 59 -7.02 7.60 -15.04
N THR A 60 -6.46 6.43 -14.70
CA THR A 60 -5.58 5.65 -15.60
C THR A 60 -6.36 4.75 -16.56
N GLN A 61 -7.70 4.82 -16.55
CA GLN A 61 -8.60 4.07 -17.43
C GLN A 61 -8.40 2.55 -17.37
N TYR A 62 -8.07 1.98 -16.21
CA TYR A 62 -8.21 0.54 -15.97
C TYR A 62 -9.66 0.18 -15.62
N LEU A 63 -10.30 1.04 -14.84
CA LEU A 63 -11.72 0.95 -14.49
C LEU A 63 -12.49 2.09 -15.15
N ALA A 64 -13.80 1.90 -15.25
CA ALA A 64 -14.76 2.90 -15.69
C ALA A 64 -16.00 2.81 -14.81
N SER A 65 -16.73 3.92 -14.69
CA SER A 65 -17.97 3.98 -13.92
C SER A 65 -19.11 3.37 -14.75
N PRO A 66 -19.94 2.47 -14.17
CA PRO A 66 -21.18 2.05 -14.80
C PRO A 66 -22.27 3.12 -14.74
N ASN A 67 -22.09 4.18 -13.96
CA ASN A 67 -23.00 5.31 -13.85
C ASN A 67 -22.48 6.49 -14.67
N ALA A 68 -23.31 7.02 -15.55
CA ALA A 68 -22.98 8.19 -16.35
C ALA A 68 -22.69 9.40 -15.44
N GLY A 69 -21.62 10.15 -15.76
CA GLY A 69 -21.29 11.38 -15.04
C GLY A 69 -20.78 11.20 -13.61
N LEU A 70 -20.34 10.00 -13.21
CA LEU A 70 -19.73 9.81 -11.89
C LEU A 70 -18.39 10.57 -11.84
N GLY A 71 -18.22 11.44 -10.83
CA GLY A 71 -17.17 12.45 -10.83
C GLY A 71 -15.74 11.96 -11.05
N ASN A 72 -15.36 10.80 -10.49
CA ASN A 72 -14.03 10.22 -10.68
C ASN A 72 -13.75 9.70 -12.10
N ASP A 73 -14.78 9.52 -12.93
CA ASP A 73 -14.69 9.03 -14.31
C ASP A 73 -15.00 10.13 -15.36
N VAL A 74 -15.35 11.33 -14.89
CA VAL A 74 -15.50 12.56 -15.72
C VAL A 74 -14.63 13.72 -15.25
N TYR A 75 -13.65 13.44 -14.38
CA TYR A 75 -12.69 14.41 -13.85
C TYR A 75 -13.32 15.56 -13.05
N GLU A 76 -14.44 15.31 -12.38
CA GLU A 76 -14.93 16.22 -11.33
C GLU A 76 -14.16 16.00 -10.02
N GLN A 77 -14.22 16.99 -9.14
CA GLN A 77 -13.62 16.89 -7.82
C GLN A 77 -14.34 15.81 -6.99
N VAL A 78 -13.57 14.84 -6.48
CA VAL A 78 -14.07 13.78 -5.60
C VAL A 78 -13.44 13.89 -4.22
N ASP A 79 -14.20 13.49 -3.20
CA ASP A 79 -13.74 13.44 -1.83
C ASP A 79 -12.92 12.17 -1.57
N LEU A 80 -11.65 12.36 -1.19
CA LEU A 80 -10.73 11.30 -0.79
C LEU A 80 -10.35 11.37 0.69
N SER A 81 -11.12 12.08 1.52
CA SER A 81 -10.86 12.24 2.96
C SER A 81 -10.75 10.90 3.70
N GLY A 82 -11.52 9.89 3.29
CA GLY A 82 -11.41 8.55 3.87
C GLY A 82 -10.06 7.88 3.58
N THR A 83 -9.51 8.07 2.37
CA THR A 83 -8.17 7.57 2.01
C THR A 83 -7.10 8.37 2.73
N TRP A 84 -7.23 9.70 2.76
CA TRP A 84 -6.35 10.60 3.53
C TRP A 84 -6.23 10.15 4.98
N ASN A 85 -7.36 10.03 5.69
CA ASN A 85 -7.38 9.59 7.08
C ASN A 85 -6.74 8.20 7.25
N SER A 86 -7.10 7.25 6.39
CA SER A 86 -6.54 5.88 6.46
C SER A 86 -5.02 5.85 6.28
N VAL A 87 -4.44 6.75 5.48
CA VAL A 87 -2.98 6.81 5.32
C VAL A 87 -2.33 7.43 6.55
N TYR A 88 -2.88 8.53 7.08
CA TYR A 88 -2.38 9.18 8.30
C TYR A 88 -2.50 8.32 9.56
N ASP A 89 -3.61 7.57 9.71
CA ASP A 89 -3.81 6.66 10.83
C ASP A 89 -2.67 5.63 10.88
N ILE A 90 -2.32 5.05 9.73
CA ILE A 90 -1.25 4.04 9.64
C ILE A 90 0.14 4.66 9.76
N MET A 91 0.36 5.86 9.24
CA MET A 91 1.61 6.57 9.47
C MET A 91 1.80 6.91 10.96
N SER A 92 0.72 7.17 11.70
CA SER A 92 0.77 7.35 13.15
C SER A 92 1.13 6.04 13.87
N ASP A 93 0.50 4.92 13.51
CA ASP A 93 0.88 3.60 14.05
C ASP A 93 2.35 3.24 13.73
N ILE A 94 2.83 3.60 12.53
CA ILE A 94 4.23 3.41 12.13
C ILE A 94 5.16 4.31 12.95
N PHE A 95 4.75 5.54 13.25
CA PHE A 95 5.51 6.43 14.12
C PHE A 95 5.67 5.82 15.52
N ASP A 96 4.59 5.31 16.11
CA ASP A 96 4.65 4.61 17.40
C ASP A 96 5.52 3.34 17.33
N LEU A 97 5.45 2.57 16.23
CA LEU A 97 6.33 1.43 16.00
C LEU A 97 7.81 1.83 16.05
N ILE A 98 8.17 2.93 15.38
CA ILE A 98 9.54 3.45 15.38
C ILE A 98 9.95 3.84 16.80
N GLN A 99 9.16 4.67 17.48
CA GLN A 99 9.48 5.16 18.82
C GLN A 99 9.64 4.02 19.83
N PHE A 100 8.70 3.08 19.87
CA PHE A 100 8.77 1.97 20.81
C PHE A 100 9.90 1.00 20.46
N ALA A 101 10.18 0.79 19.17
CA ALA A 101 11.31 -0.04 18.77
C ALA A 101 12.65 0.61 19.14
N GLU A 102 12.78 1.93 19.07
CA GLU A 102 13.96 2.65 19.54
C GLU A 102 14.15 2.48 21.06
N GLU A 103 13.10 2.69 21.84
CA GLU A 103 13.11 2.51 23.31
C GLU A 103 13.51 1.10 23.72
N GLU A 104 13.05 0.09 22.97
CA GLU A 104 13.35 -1.32 23.22
C GLU A 104 14.69 -1.78 22.61
N GLY A 105 15.40 -0.93 21.87
CA GLY A 105 16.66 -1.28 21.20
C GLY A 105 16.50 -2.21 19.99
N SER A 106 15.31 -2.23 19.40
CA SER A 106 14.93 -3.07 18.26
C SER A 106 15.23 -2.37 16.92
N THR A 107 16.52 -2.16 16.61
CA THR A 107 16.96 -1.44 15.41
C THR A 107 16.41 -1.99 14.10
N GLU A 108 16.22 -3.31 13.99
CA GLU A 108 15.62 -3.89 12.78
C GLU A 108 14.18 -3.43 12.55
N LEU A 109 13.38 -3.32 13.62
CA LEU A 109 11.99 -2.87 13.51
C LEU A 109 11.88 -1.35 13.35
N VAL A 110 12.83 -0.58 13.89
CA VAL A 110 12.99 0.85 13.55
C VAL A 110 13.16 1.00 12.04
N GLY A 111 14.08 0.23 11.47
CA GLY A 111 14.33 0.30 10.03
C GLY A 111 13.15 -0.14 9.19
N VAL A 112 12.42 -1.19 9.59
CA VAL A 112 11.14 -1.56 8.96
C VAL A 112 10.13 -0.42 9.01
N GLY A 113 9.95 0.22 10.18
CA GLY A 113 9.05 1.35 10.34
C GLY A 113 9.39 2.49 9.38
N LYS A 114 10.68 2.86 9.26
CA LYS A 114 11.13 3.90 8.32
C LYS A 114 10.80 3.57 6.86
N LEU A 115 10.97 2.32 6.44
CA LEU A 115 10.62 1.88 5.08
C LEU A 115 9.11 1.96 4.81
N LEU A 116 8.28 1.57 5.79
CA LEU A 116 6.82 1.68 5.70
C LEU A 116 6.35 3.13 5.71
N MET A 117 6.99 3.99 6.52
CA MET A 117 6.74 5.43 6.54
C MET A 117 7.01 6.04 5.16
N ALA A 118 8.16 5.72 4.54
CA ALA A 118 8.48 6.20 3.20
C ALA A 118 7.45 5.74 2.16
N ALA A 119 7.03 4.47 2.20
CA ALA A 119 6.04 3.92 1.28
C ALA A 119 4.68 4.64 1.38
N ASN A 120 4.18 4.89 2.59
CA ASN A 120 2.90 5.59 2.80
C ASN A 120 3.02 7.10 2.53
N LEU A 121 4.15 7.74 2.86
CA LEU A 121 4.42 9.13 2.52
C LEU A 121 4.36 9.34 1.00
N GLY A 122 4.93 8.42 0.22
CA GLY A 122 4.81 8.47 -1.24
C GLY A 122 3.37 8.47 -1.73
N LEU A 123 2.49 7.66 -1.14
CA LEU A 123 1.06 7.67 -1.48
C LEU A 123 0.39 9.01 -1.21
N LEU A 124 0.74 9.69 -0.12
CA LEU A 124 0.21 11.02 0.19
C LEU A 124 0.71 12.06 -0.83
N VAL A 125 2.02 12.09 -1.08
CA VAL A 125 2.64 13.07 -1.97
C VAL A 125 2.14 12.87 -3.42
N ASP A 126 2.02 11.63 -3.88
CA ASP A 126 1.56 11.33 -5.23
C ASP A 126 0.10 11.78 -5.48
N LEU A 127 -0.76 11.78 -4.45
CA LEU A 127 -2.17 12.16 -4.56
C LEU A 127 -2.44 13.64 -4.25
N TRP A 128 -1.74 14.23 -3.29
CA TRP A 128 -2.05 15.58 -2.78
C TRP A 128 -0.89 16.58 -2.92
N GLY A 129 0.31 16.13 -3.27
CA GLY A 129 1.49 16.97 -3.37
C GLY A 129 2.01 17.38 -1.99
N ASN A 130 1.83 18.65 -1.63
CA ASN A 130 2.26 19.15 -0.32
C ASN A 130 1.33 18.60 0.76
N VAL A 131 1.89 18.04 1.83
CA VAL A 131 1.13 17.42 2.92
C VAL A 131 1.80 17.62 4.28
N PRO A 132 1.06 17.59 5.39
CA PRO A 132 1.65 17.57 6.72
C PRO A 132 2.52 16.33 6.98
N TYR A 133 3.75 16.53 7.45
CA TYR A 133 4.63 15.41 7.78
C TYR A 133 5.59 15.72 8.94
N SER A 134 6.45 16.73 8.80
CA SER A 134 7.57 17.00 9.71
C SER A 134 7.18 17.19 11.17
N ASP A 135 5.99 17.72 11.45
CA ASP A 135 5.44 17.94 12.79
C ASP A 135 4.10 17.22 13.04
N ALA A 136 3.67 16.34 12.12
CA ALA A 136 2.33 15.76 12.09
C ALA A 136 2.08 14.66 13.14
N PHE A 137 3.11 13.94 13.57
CA PHE A 137 2.96 12.71 14.37
C PHE A 137 3.28 12.90 15.86
N THR A 138 3.61 14.12 16.29
CA THR A 138 4.04 14.37 17.67
C THR A 138 2.90 14.35 18.71
N GLY A 139 1.65 14.40 18.25
CA GLY A 139 0.46 14.56 19.11
C GLY A 139 0.36 15.93 19.82
N THR A 140 1.38 16.78 19.72
CA THR A 140 1.43 18.10 20.36
C THR A 140 0.99 19.23 19.43
N ASN A 141 1.31 19.11 18.14
CA ASN A 141 0.81 20.05 17.14
C ASN A 141 -0.51 19.53 16.53
N ILE A 142 -1.62 20.19 16.87
CA ILE A 142 -2.95 19.88 16.33
C ILE A 142 -3.25 20.59 15.00
N ILE A 143 -2.33 21.42 14.51
CA ILE A 143 -2.41 22.11 13.21
C ILE A 143 -1.04 21.98 12.52
N PRO A 144 -0.66 20.78 12.05
CA PRO A 144 0.64 20.55 11.44
C PRO A 144 0.79 21.32 10.12
N THR A 145 2.01 21.78 9.85
CA THR A 145 2.31 22.55 8.64
C THR A 145 2.49 21.64 7.44
N TYR A 146 2.16 22.14 6.24
CA TYR A 146 2.34 21.40 5.01
C TYR A 146 3.79 21.53 4.54
N ASP A 147 4.45 20.39 4.41
CA ASP A 147 5.78 20.30 3.81
C ASP A 147 5.66 20.24 2.28
N ASP A 148 6.68 20.72 1.57
CA ASP A 148 6.67 20.73 0.12
C ASP A 148 6.93 19.34 -0.49
N ALA A 149 6.22 19.01 -1.57
CA ALA A 149 6.28 17.70 -2.23
C ALA A 149 7.71 17.29 -2.64
N GLN A 150 8.53 18.24 -3.11
CA GLN A 150 9.90 17.96 -3.55
C GLN A 150 10.80 17.60 -2.35
N GLY A 151 10.67 18.33 -1.25
CA GLY A 151 11.30 18.04 0.02
C GLY A 151 10.88 16.68 0.55
N LEU A 152 9.59 16.35 0.46
CA LEU A 152 9.05 15.08 0.95
C LEU A 152 9.58 13.86 0.19
N TYR A 153 9.84 13.93 -1.12
CA TYR A 153 10.55 12.84 -1.81
C TYR A 153 12.00 12.68 -1.31
N SER A 154 12.67 13.78 -0.98
CA SER A 154 14.02 13.74 -0.39
C SER A 154 13.97 13.11 1.02
N THR A 155 12.94 13.45 1.80
CA THR A 155 12.66 12.83 3.10
C THR A 155 12.41 11.33 2.97
N ALA A 156 11.59 10.90 2.00
CA ALA A 156 11.35 9.48 1.74
C ALA A 156 12.64 8.72 1.40
N LEU A 157 13.52 9.30 0.57
CA LEU A 157 14.82 8.72 0.27
C LEU A 157 15.74 8.64 1.52
N SER A 158 15.69 9.65 2.41
CA SER A 158 16.44 9.61 3.69
C SER A 158 15.94 8.49 4.60
N LEU A 159 14.63 8.38 4.79
CA LEU A 159 14.01 7.30 5.56
C LEU A 159 14.40 5.93 5.01
N ILE A 160 14.47 5.78 3.69
CA ILE A 160 14.89 4.54 3.05
C ILE A 160 16.36 4.20 3.35
N ALA A 161 17.26 5.18 3.22
CA ALA A 161 18.67 5.00 3.49
C ALA A 161 18.94 4.68 4.97
N GLU A 162 18.30 5.44 5.88
CA GLU A 162 18.38 5.23 7.31
C GLU A 162 17.78 3.88 7.72
N GLY A 163 16.59 3.55 7.22
CA GLY A 163 15.93 2.29 7.55
C GLY A 163 16.72 1.07 7.08
N ARG A 164 17.35 1.16 5.91
CA ARG A 164 18.31 0.15 5.43
C ARG A 164 19.48 0.01 6.39
N ALA A 165 20.08 1.12 6.82
CA ALA A 165 21.19 1.11 7.76
C ALA A 165 20.79 0.50 9.11
N ASP A 166 19.61 0.85 9.64
CA ASP A 166 19.07 0.36 10.90
C ASP A 166 18.81 -1.16 10.88
N ILE A 167 18.29 -1.69 9.75
CA ILE A 167 18.14 -3.14 9.53
C ILE A 167 19.50 -3.84 9.53
N GLN A 168 20.55 -3.21 9.00
CA GLN A 168 21.89 -3.79 8.94
C GLN A 168 22.65 -3.72 10.27
N ARG A 169 22.14 -3.01 11.28
CA ARG A 169 22.79 -2.94 12.60
C ARG A 169 22.78 -4.31 13.29
N GLU A 170 23.88 -4.58 13.98
CA GLU A 170 24.01 -5.74 14.84
C GLU A 170 23.32 -5.51 16.19
N ASN A 171 22.92 -6.60 16.85
CA ASN A 171 22.35 -6.63 18.22
C ASN A 171 20.94 -6.04 18.39
N SER A 172 20.08 -6.10 17.38
CA SER A 172 18.66 -5.75 17.54
C SER A 172 17.98 -6.68 18.56
N THR A 173 17.34 -6.10 19.58
CA THR A 173 16.71 -6.87 20.68
C THR A 173 15.53 -7.72 20.19
N SER A 174 14.65 -7.12 19.40
CA SER A 174 13.62 -7.78 18.58
C SER A 174 14.05 -7.73 17.12
N THR A 175 13.91 -8.83 16.39
CA THR A 175 14.38 -8.95 14.99
C THR A 175 13.21 -9.17 14.06
N ILE A 176 13.38 -8.87 12.78
CA ILE A 176 12.40 -9.15 11.73
C ILE A 176 12.02 -10.64 11.76
N ALA A 177 13.01 -11.52 11.88
CA ALA A 177 12.80 -12.97 11.93
C ALA A 177 11.99 -13.42 13.15
N LYS A 178 12.19 -12.80 14.33
CA LYS A 178 11.39 -13.11 15.53
C LYS A 178 9.91 -12.74 15.36
N ASN A 179 9.61 -11.81 14.46
CA ASN A 179 8.26 -11.29 14.22
C ASN A 179 7.67 -11.77 12.88
N GLU A 180 8.17 -12.89 12.31
CA GLU A 180 7.72 -13.43 11.01
C GLU A 180 6.19 -13.51 10.86
N LYS A 181 5.49 -13.99 11.89
CA LYS A 181 4.02 -14.13 11.87
C LYS A 181 3.27 -12.81 11.89
N SER A 182 3.95 -11.73 12.29
CA SER A 182 3.41 -10.38 12.36
C SER A 182 3.87 -9.51 11.18
N ASP A 183 4.70 -10.03 10.29
CA ASP A 183 5.08 -9.33 9.06
C ASP A 183 4.25 -9.87 7.90
N PHE A 184 3.14 -9.20 7.61
CA PHE A 184 2.24 -9.60 6.54
C PHE A 184 2.70 -9.19 5.14
N LEU A 185 3.81 -8.45 5.02
CA LEU A 185 4.27 -7.89 3.75
C LEU A 185 5.46 -8.66 3.16
N LEU A 186 6.45 -9.01 3.98
CA LEU A 186 7.68 -9.69 3.56
C LEU A 186 8.00 -10.94 4.39
N GLY A 187 7.11 -11.32 5.30
CA GLY A 187 7.13 -12.61 5.99
C GLY A 187 8.35 -12.84 6.84
N GLY A 188 8.84 -11.83 7.56
CA GLY A 188 9.95 -11.98 8.51
C GLY A 188 11.31 -12.17 7.86
N LYS A 189 11.44 -11.88 6.57
CA LYS A 189 12.69 -12.09 5.83
C LYS A 189 13.51 -10.80 5.77
N LYS A 190 14.52 -10.69 6.64
CA LYS A 190 15.45 -9.55 6.69
C LYS A 190 16.02 -9.18 5.32
N ASP A 191 16.48 -10.17 4.55
CA ASP A 191 17.02 -9.94 3.20
C ASP A 191 15.98 -9.34 2.24
N ASN A 192 14.72 -9.73 2.37
CA ASN A 192 13.66 -9.16 1.53
C ASN A 192 13.37 -7.70 1.91
N TRP A 193 13.44 -7.34 3.19
CA TRP A 193 13.32 -5.94 3.63
C TRP A 193 14.47 -5.07 3.09
N LEU A 194 15.70 -5.60 3.09
CA LEU A 194 16.84 -4.92 2.46
C LEU A 194 16.60 -4.72 0.95
N LYS A 195 16.16 -5.76 0.23
CA LYS A 195 15.84 -5.65 -1.20
C LYS A 195 14.68 -4.70 -1.48
N PHE A 196 13.67 -4.67 -0.61
CA PHE A 196 12.55 -3.73 -0.69
C PHE A 196 13.00 -2.29 -0.48
N SER A 197 13.95 -2.03 0.43
CA SER A 197 14.54 -0.68 0.57
C SER A 197 15.18 -0.19 -0.74
N TYR A 198 15.87 -1.07 -1.48
CA TYR A 198 16.43 -0.73 -2.79
C TYR A 198 15.34 -0.61 -3.87
N ALA A 199 14.25 -1.35 -3.76
CA ALA A 199 13.10 -1.22 -4.67
C ALA A 199 12.46 0.16 -4.54
N LEU A 200 12.16 0.58 -3.31
CA LEU A 200 11.60 1.91 -3.02
C LEU A 200 12.54 3.03 -3.46
N GLU A 201 13.85 2.89 -3.21
CA GLU A 201 14.86 3.84 -3.70
C GLU A 201 14.79 3.95 -5.24
N ALA A 202 14.73 2.83 -5.96
CA ALA A 202 14.61 2.85 -7.41
C ALA A 202 13.32 3.54 -7.90
N ARG A 203 12.17 3.30 -7.26
CA ARG A 203 10.89 3.97 -7.60
C ARG A 203 10.99 5.48 -7.42
N TYR A 204 11.40 5.94 -6.24
CA TYR A 204 11.42 7.39 -5.97
C TYR A 204 12.51 8.11 -6.75
N LEU A 205 13.66 7.48 -7.01
CA LEU A 205 14.65 8.04 -7.93
C LEU A 205 14.09 8.14 -9.37
N ASN A 206 13.23 7.19 -9.79
CA ASN A 206 12.61 7.24 -11.11
C ASN A 206 11.58 8.37 -11.26
N HIS A 207 10.93 8.81 -10.18
CA HIS A 207 10.00 9.96 -10.22
C HIS A 207 10.67 11.25 -10.70
N PHE A 208 12.00 11.35 -10.60
CA PHE A 208 12.76 12.49 -11.11
C PHE A 208 13.02 12.44 -12.63
N SER A 209 12.49 11.49 -13.42
CA SER A 209 12.82 11.30 -14.85
C SER A 209 12.66 12.50 -15.77
N LYS A 210 11.87 13.50 -15.36
CA LYS A 210 11.68 14.78 -16.06
C LYS A 210 12.25 15.99 -15.31
N GLN A 211 13.06 15.75 -14.29
CA GLN A 211 13.72 16.76 -13.47
C GLN A 211 15.24 16.73 -13.68
N GLY A 212 15.91 17.84 -13.39
CA GLY A 212 17.37 17.95 -13.54
C GLY A 212 18.17 17.02 -12.60
N SER A 213 17.53 16.50 -11.56
CA SER A 213 18.12 15.56 -10.59
C SER A 213 18.02 14.09 -11.01
N TYR A 214 17.47 13.77 -12.19
CA TYR A 214 17.37 12.38 -12.66
C TYR A 214 18.75 11.73 -12.80
N ASN A 215 18.93 10.57 -12.16
CA ASN A 215 20.17 9.81 -12.24
C ASN A 215 19.91 8.33 -12.53
N PRO A 216 19.91 7.93 -13.83
CA PRO A 216 19.71 6.54 -14.23
C PRO A 216 20.73 5.58 -13.61
N SER A 217 21.99 6.00 -13.41
CA SER A 217 23.02 5.13 -12.84
C SER A 217 22.73 4.78 -11.38
N ALA A 218 22.19 5.73 -10.59
CA ALA A 218 21.76 5.47 -9.23
C ALA A 218 20.57 4.50 -9.18
N ILE A 219 19.59 4.67 -10.08
CA ILE A 219 18.44 3.75 -10.22
C ILE A 219 18.94 2.34 -10.53
N LEU A 220 19.82 2.20 -11.52
CA LEU A 220 20.35 0.89 -11.93
C LEU A 220 21.19 0.22 -10.82
N ALA A 221 21.87 1.01 -9.98
CA ALA A 221 22.58 0.50 -8.81
C ALA A 221 21.62 0.00 -7.72
N ALA A 222 20.53 0.73 -7.47
CA ALA A 222 19.48 0.30 -6.54
C ALA A 222 18.81 -0.98 -7.05
N VAL A 223 18.41 -1.03 -8.33
CA VAL A 223 17.84 -2.23 -8.97
C VAL A 223 18.74 -3.46 -8.80
N SER A 224 20.06 -3.31 -9.00
CA SER A 224 21.01 -4.42 -8.87
C SER A 224 21.11 -5.01 -7.45
N ASN A 225 20.67 -4.28 -6.42
CA ASN A 225 20.61 -4.75 -5.03
C ASN A 225 19.20 -5.14 -4.57
N SER A 226 18.21 -5.08 -5.47
CA SER A 226 16.81 -5.32 -5.15
C SER A 226 16.36 -6.74 -5.54
N PHE A 227 15.05 -6.94 -5.76
CA PHE A 227 14.42 -8.23 -6.01
C PHE A 227 15.06 -8.95 -7.21
N ALA A 228 15.47 -10.20 -6.99
CA ALA A 228 15.97 -11.07 -8.03
C ALA A 228 14.83 -11.86 -8.71
N THR A 229 13.77 -12.15 -7.95
CA THR A 229 12.59 -12.87 -8.44
C THR A 229 11.31 -12.32 -7.81
N SER A 230 10.16 -12.70 -8.36
CA SER A 230 8.85 -12.35 -7.81
C SER A 230 8.53 -12.96 -6.45
N ALA A 231 9.27 -13.98 -6.00
CA ALA A 231 9.08 -14.56 -4.66
C ALA A 231 9.53 -13.62 -3.53
N GLU A 232 10.23 -12.53 -3.89
CA GLU A 232 10.83 -11.57 -2.96
C GLU A 232 10.05 -10.25 -2.91
N GLN A 233 9.03 -10.10 -3.76
CA GLN A 233 8.30 -8.84 -3.92
C GLN A 233 7.44 -8.51 -2.68
N ALA A 234 7.19 -7.21 -2.46
CA ALA A 234 6.44 -6.72 -1.30
C ALA A 234 4.93 -6.83 -1.56
N GLN A 235 4.28 -7.74 -0.85
CA GLN A 235 2.86 -8.05 -1.06
C GLN A 235 2.18 -8.59 0.20
N VAL A 236 0.93 -8.20 0.41
CA VAL A 236 0.09 -8.75 1.47
C VAL A 236 -0.64 -9.97 0.92
N ILE A 237 -0.35 -11.15 1.48
CA ILE A 237 -0.96 -12.45 1.12
C ILE A 237 -1.84 -13.03 2.24
N ALA A 238 -2.14 -12.26 3.28
CA ALA A 238 -2.85 -12.72 4.47
C ALA A 238 -4.37 -12.93 4.27
N PHE A 239 -4.87 -12.91 3.04
CA PHE A 239 -6.30 -13.00 2.75
C PHE A 239 -6.74 -14.46 2.62
N GLU A 240 -7.53 -14.92 3.59
CA GLU A 240 -8.13 -16.27 3.54
C GLU A 240 -9.53 -16.27 2.93
N VAL A 241 -10.30 -15.20 3.18
CA VAL A 241 -11.73 -15.15 2.82
C VAL A 241 -12.04 -14.01 1.85
N ARG A 242 -11.35 -12.87 1.97
CA ARG A 242 -11.72 -11.67 1.22
C ARG A 242 -10.62 -10.62 1.18
N ASN A 243 -9.91 -10.51 0.06
CA ASN A 243 -9.17 -9.29 -0.26
C ASN A 243 -10.11 -8.19 -0.81
N PRO A 244 -9.67 -6.92 -0.83
CA PRO A 244 -10.51 -5.81 -1.26
C PRO A 244 -10.91 -5.80 -2.76
N TRP A 245 -10.08 -6.33 -3.67
CA TRP A 245 -10.45 -6.46 -5.09
C TRP A 245 -11.54 -7.53 -5.29
N ALA A 246 -11.44 -8.66 -4.58
CA ALA A 246 -12.52 -9.66 -4.54
C ALA A 246 -13.83 -9.05 -4.00
N ASN A 247 -13.75 -8.21 -2.98
CA ASN A 247 -14.92 -7.50 -2.47
C ASN A 247 -15.53 -6.57 -3.53
N THR A 248 -14.70 -5.90 -4.33
CA THR A 248 -15.15 -5.05 -5.45
C THR A 248 -15.93 -5.87 -6.50
N ALA A 249 -15.40 -7.03 -6.90
CA ALA A 249 -16.08 -7.94 -7.83
C ALA A 249 -17.40 -8.50 -7.25
N ARG A 250 -17.41 -8.90 -5.97
CA ARG A 250 -18.62 -9.38 -5.27
C ARG A 250 -19.68 -8.29 -5.11
N ASN A 251 -19.26 -7.07 -4.82
CA ASN A 251 -20.14 -5.90 -4.75
C ASN A 251 -20.89 -5.72 -6.07
N ASN A 252 -20.23 -5.93 -7.21
CA ASN A 252 -20.91 -5.89 -8.51
C ASN A 252 -22.00 -6.98 -8.64
N ALA A 253 -21.69 -8.22 -8.25
CA ALA A 253 -22.65 -9.32 -8.25
C ALA A 253 -23.84 -9.07 -7.31
N ASN A 254 -23.64 -8.27 -6.26
CA ASN A 254 -24.68 -7.82 -5.32
C ASN A 254 -25.33 -6.47 -5.72
N LEU A 255 -25.14 -6.01 -6.96
CA LEU A 255 -25.72 -4.78 -7.52
C LEU A 255 -25.23 -3.47 -6.85
N VAL A 256 -24.05 -3.51 -6.24
CA VAL A 256 -23.33 -2.34 -5.68
C VAL A 256 -22.31 -1.76 -6.69
N LEU A 257 -22.36 -2.23 -7.96
CA LEU A 257 -21.78 -1.59 -9.14
C LEU A 257 -20.28 -1.22 -9.04
N GLY A 258 -19.44 -2.18 -8.64
CA GLY A 258 -17.98 -2.01 -8.56
C GLY A 258 -17.21 -2.70 -9.69
N GLY A 259 -15.98 -2.26 -9.98
CA GLY A 259 -15.01 -3.02 -10.78
C GLY A 259 -15.35 -3.18 -12.26
N TRP A 260 -16.10 -2.27 -12.87
CA TRP A 260 -16.34 -2.29 -14.31
C TRP A 260 -15.06 -1.92 -15.05
N LEU A 261 -14.65 -2.77 -16.00
CA LEU A 261 -13.42 -2.53 -16.75
C LEU A 261 -13.66 -1.43 -17.78
N SER A 262 -12.68 -0.56 -17.96
CA SER A 262 -12.72 0.46 -19.02
C SER A 262 -12.70 -0.18 -20.41
N GLU A 263 -13.43 0.43 -21.35
CA GLU A 263 -13.31 0.13 -22.78
C GLU A 263 -11.87 0.23 -23.28
N GLN A 264 -11.15 1.29 -22.90
CA GLN A 264 -9.76 1.50 -23.34
C GLN A 264 -8.84 0.37 -22.86
N PHE A 265 -9.04 -0.08 -21.63
CA PHE A 265 -8.28 -1.20 -21.08
C PHE A 265 -8.64 -2.53 -21.74
N VAL A 266 -9.93 -2.80 -21.97
CA VAL A 266 -10.35 -4.03 -22.64
C VAL A 266 -9.87 -4.06 -24.09
N ASP A 267 -9.96 -2.94 -24.81
CA ASP A 267 -9.52 -2.84 -26.21
C ASP A 267 -8.00 -2.95 -26.39
N ALA A 268 -7.25 -2.46 -25.39
CA ALA A 268 -5.81 -2.67 -25.32
C ALA A 268 -5.43 -4.16 -25.19
N LEU A 269 -6.29 -4.98 -24.59
CA LEU A 269 -5.99 -6.39 -24.29
C LEU A 269 -6.68 -7.38 -25.23
N ASN A 270 -7.82 -7.05 -25.84
CA ASN A 270 -8.58 -7.96 -26.70
C ASN A 270 -8.11 -7.97 -28.17
N GLY A 271 -7.09 -7.17 -28.50
CA GLY A 271 -6.55 -7.03 -29.86
C GLY A 271 -7.14 -5.89 -30.68
N THR A 272 -8.14 -5.16 -30.18
CA THR A 272 -8.74 -4.01 -30.88
C THR A 272 -7.74 -2.87 -31.07
N THR A 273 -7.02 -2.45 -30.03
CA THR A 273 -6.12 -1.29 -30.11
C THR A 273 -4.78 -1.63 -30.75
N PHE A 274 -4.17 -2.75 -30.36
CA PHE A 274 -2.78 -3.09 -30.75
C PHE A 274 -2.67 -4.23 -31.75
N GLY A 275 -3.78 -4.84 -32.19
CA GLY A 275 -3.77 -5.98 -33.13
C GLY A 275 -3.25 -7.29 -32.52
N VAL A 276 -3.02 -7.34 -31.21
CA VAL A 276 -2.52 -8.51 -30.47
C VAL A 276 -3.43 -8.77 -29.28
N VAL A 277 -3.91 -10.01 -29.15
CA VAL A 277 -4.69 -10.44 -27.99
C VAL A 277 -3.72 -10.72 -26.84
N ASP A 278 -3.93 -10.04 -25.72
CA ASP A 278 -3.17 -10.22 -24.50
C ASP A 278 -3.80 -11.32 -23.63
N PRO A 279 -3.06 -12.39 -23.31
CA PRO A 279 -3.59 -13.51 -22.52
C PRO A 279 -3.96 -13.12 -21.08
N ARG A 280 -3.53 -11.96 -20.59
CA ARG A 280 -3.86 -11.48 -19.24
C ARG A 280 -5.32 -11.08 -19.09
N LEU A 281 -6.06 -10.81 -20.17
CA LEU A 281 -7.48 -10.46 -20.09
C LEU A 281 -8.29 -11.57 -19.40
N GLU A 282 -8.03 -12.83 -19.73
CA GLU A 282 -8.69 -14.00 -19.12
C GLU A 282 -8.29 -14.24 -17.65
N LYS A 283 -7.23 -13.58 -17.18
CA LYS A 283 -6.78 -13.60 -15.78
C LYS A 283 -7.47 -12.54 -14.93
N ILE A 284 -8.15 -11.58 -15.56
CA ILE A 284 -8.83 -10.46 -14.90
C ILE A 284 -10.34 -10.71 -14.87
N THR A 285 -10.88 -11.30 -15.93
CA THR A 285 -12.34 -11.40 -16.12
C THR A 285 -12.77 -12.61 -16.95
N THR A 286 -14.08 -12.80 -17.07
CA THR A 286 -14.75 -13.81 -17.91
C THR A 286 -15.37 -13.17 -19.16
N PRO A 287 -15.42 -13.89 -20.29
CA PRO A 287 -16.09 -13.38 -21.49
C PRO A 287 -17.58 -13.12 -21.24
N LEU A 288 -18.21 -12.43 -22.19
CA LEU A 288 -19.66 -12.25 -22.24
C LEU A 288 -20.39 -13.59 -22.43
N PRO A 289 -21.72 -13.65 -22.29
CA PRO A 289 -22.49 -14.89 -22.42
C PRO A 289 -22.36 -15.62 -23.76
N ASP A 290 -21.86 -14.96 -24.81
CA ASP A 290 -21.50 -15.59 -26.09
C ASP A 290 -20.23 -16.47 -26.01
N GLY A 291 -19.54 -16.43 -24.88
CA GLY A 291 -18.34 -17.23 -24.58
C GLY A 291 -17.05 -16.72 -25.21
N THR A 292 -17.07 -15.60 -25.93
CA THR A 292 -15.90 -15.14 -26.71
C THR A 292 -15.62 -13.64 -26.61
N SER A 293 -16.65 -12.81 -26.46
CA SER A 293 -16.48 -11.36 -26.50
C SER A 293 -16.05 -10.79 -25.15
N TYR A 294 -15.25 -9.72 -25.21
CA TYR A 294 -14.93 -8.86 -24.08
C TYR A 294 -15.27 -7.43 -24.48
N VAL A 295 -16.07 -6.76 -23.66
CA VAL A 295 -16.55 -5.41 -23.94
C VAL A 295 -16.37 -4.59 -22.67
N GLY A 296 -15.51 -3.57 -22.72
CA GLY A 296 -15.35 -2.66 -21.59
C GLY A 296 -16.43 -1.58 -21.57
N THR A 297 -16.46 -0.82 -20.48
CA THR A 297 -17.41 0.26 -20.23
C THR A 297 -16.85 1.57 -20.74
N PRO A 298 -17.60 2.35 -21.53
CA PRO A 298 -17.11 3.65 -21.98
C PRO A 298 -16.96 4.61 -20.78
N ASN A 299 -15.73 5.09 -20.55
CA ASN A 299 -15.42 6.03 -19.47
C ASN A 299 -16.34 7.27 -19.56
N GLY A 300 -16.89 7.67 -18.41
CA GLY A 300 -17.74 8.85 -18.24
C GLY A 300 -19.18 8.69 -18.76
N ALA A 301 -19.42 7.83 -19.75
CA ALA A 301 -20.74 7.64 -20.35
C ALA A 301 -21.64 6.68 -19.56
N GLY A 302 -21.04 5.81 -18.73
CA GLY A 302 -21.77 4.78 -18.00
C GLY A 302 -21.97 3.49 -18.81
N ARG A 303 -22.64 2.52 -18.17
CA ARG A 303 -22.88 1.19 -18.72
C ARG A 303 -23.78 1.20 -19.95
N ARG A 304 -23.56 0.23 -20.83
CA ARG A 304 -24.44 -0.09 -21.95
C ARG A 304 -25.67 -0.87 -21.47
N GLY A 305 -26.83 -0.53 -22.02
CA GLY A 305 -28.08 -1.23 -21.74
C GLY A 305 -28.68 -0.91 -20.37
N ASP A 306 -29.59 -1.77 -19.91
CA ASP A 306 -30.38 -1.55 -18.69
C ASP A 306 -29.71 -2.06 -17.40
N GLY A 307 -28.56 -2.73 -17.51
CA GLY A 307 -27.85 -3.33 -16.39
C GLY A 307 -28.44 -4.65 -15.88
N THR A 308 -29.41 -5.25 -16.58
CA THR A 308 -30.00 -6.55 -16.21
C THR A 308 -29.30 -7.73 -16.87
N LYS A 309 -28.50 -7.47 -17.90
CA LYS A 309 -27.71 -8.45 -18.64
C LYS A 309 -26.24 -8.10 -18.58
N LYS A 310 -25.38 -9.12 -18.53
CA LYS A 310 -23.94 -8.97 -18.71
C LYS A 310 -23.64 -8.69 -20.19
N VAL A 311 -23.61 -7.42 -20.56
CA VAL A 311 -23.22 -6.94 -21.91
C VAL A 311 -21.84 -6.30 -21.92
N GLU A 312 -21.26 -6.11 -20.74
CA GLU A 312 -19.94 -5.55 -20.51
C GLU A 312 -19.21 -6.39 -19.46
N THR A 313 -17.91 -6.18 -19.41
CA THR A 313 -16.95 -6.96 -18.64
C THR A 313 -16.51 -6.17 -17.40
N TYR A 314 -16.41 -6.87 -16.28
CA TYR A 314 -16.02 -6.33 -14.98
C TYR A 314 -15.07 -7.31 -14.27
N LEU A 315 -14.40 -6.86 -13.20
CA LEU A 315 -13.59 -7.71 -12.35
C LEU A 315 -14.38 -8.94 -11.90
N ASP A 316 -13.77 -10.11 -12.03
CA ASP A 316 -14.40 -11.39 -11.73
C ASP A 316 -13.66 -12.10 -10.61
N ASN A 317 -14.36 -12.43 -9.53
CA ASN A 317 -13.74 -13.03 -8.35
C ASN A 317 -13.35 -14.51 -8.51
N SER A 318 -13.62 -15.12 -9.67
CA SER A 318 -13.05 -16.41 -10.04
C SER A 318 -11.65 -16.29 -10.68
N ARG A 319 -11.16 -15.06 -10.92
CA ARG A 319 -9.95 -14.77 -11.68
C ARG A 319 -8.82 -14.23 -10.81
N ALA A 320 -7.59 -14.37 -11.27
CA ALA A 320 -6.37 -14.27 -10.45
C ALA A 320 -6.16 -12.92 -9.75
N TYR A 321 -6.68 -11.82 -10.32
CA TYR A 321 -6.50 -10.46 -9.77
C TYR A 321 -7.64 -10.02 -8.83
N ALA A 322 -8.72 -10.80 -8.73
CA ALA A 322 -9.84 -10.52 -7.83
C ALA A 322 -10.33 -11.78 -7.11
N SER A 323 -9.57 -12.87 -7.11
CA SER A 323 -9.84 -14.09 -6.33
C SER A 323 -9.80 -13.77 -4.85
N ASP A 324 -10.52 -14.48 -3.97
CA ASP A 324 -10.60 -14.14 -2.54
C ASP A 324 -9.24 -14.00 -1.83
N ASN A 325 -8.24 -14.76 -2.28
CA ASN A 325 -6.87 -14.79 -1.75
C ASN A 325 -5.86 -14.01 -2.60
N SER A 326 -6.31 -13.18 -3.55
CA SER A 326 -5.41 -12.34 -4.36
C SER A 326 -4.54 -11.45 -3.47
N PRO A 327 -3.23 -11.35 -3.74
CA PRO A 327 -2.36 -10.46 -3.00
C PRO A 327 -2.68 -8.98 -3.25
N LEU A 328 -2.34 -8.13 -2.28
CA LEU A 328 -2.19 -6.69 -2.52
C LEU A 328 -0.71 -6.36 -2.63
N PHE A 329 -0.29 -5.90 -3.80
CA PHE A 329 1.11 -5.59 -4.07
C PHE A 329 1.44 -4.16 -3.64
N VAL A 330 2.44 -3.99 -2.78
CA VAL A 330 3.04 -2.67 -2.46
C VAL A 330 4.14 -2.34 -3.47
N PHE A 331 4.92 -3.34 -3.87
CA PHE A 331 5.94 -3.22 -4.91
C PHE A 331 6.15 -4.57 -5.60
N THR A 332 6.07 -4.60 -6.93
CA THR A 332 6.20 -5.85 -7.70
C THR A 332 7.58 -6.01 -8.33
N PHE A 333 7.97 -7.27 -8.58
CA PHE A 333 9.16 -7.53 -9.40
C PHE A 333 9.01 -6.99 -10.83
N ALA A 334 7.80 -7.03 -11.40
CA ALA A 334 7.55 -6.48 -12.73
C ALA A 334 7.78 -4.96 -12.78
N GLU A 335 7.30 -4.22 -11.78
CA GLU A 335 7.54 -2.79 -11.64
C GLU A 335 9.05 -2.49 -11.57
N LEU A 336 9.81 -3.22 -10.74
CA LEU A 336 11.26 -3.06 -10.64
C LEU A 336 11.93 -3.20 -12.01
N LYS A 337 11.47 -4.17 -12.79
CA LYS A 337 12.02 -4.47 -14.12
C LYS A 337 11.59 -3.48 -15.19
N PHE A 338 10.41 -2.88 -15.08
CA PHE A 338 10.06 -1.73 -15.94
C PHE A 338 10.88 -0.49 -15.59
N ILE A 339 11.13 -0.22 -14.31
CA ILE A 339 12.06 0.85 -13.86
C ILE A 339 13.47 0.61 -14.40
N GLU A 340 13.97 -0.63 -14.31
CA GLU A 340 15.26 -1.02 -14.88
C GLU A 340 15.30 -0.77 -16.40
N ALA A 341 14.23 -1.16 -17.10
CA ALA A 341 14.13 -0.97 -18.54
C ALA A 341 14.18 0.52 -18.94
N GLU A 342 13.41 1.36 -18.24
CA GLU A 342 13.38 2.80 -18.47
C GLU A 342 14.75 3.45 -18.22
N ALA A 343 15.36 3.19 -17.05
CA ALA A 343 16.66 3.77 -16.69
C ALA A 343 17.80 3.29 -17.59
N ALA A 344 17.74 2.04 -18.08
CA ALA A 344 18.75 1.50 -18.98
C ALA A 344 18.55 1.95 -20.44
N LEU A 345 17.37 2.41 -20.85
CA LEU A 345 17.00 2.56 -22.27
C LEU A 345 18.01 3.38 -23.09
N ALA A 346 18.48 4.51 -22.54
CA ALA A 346 19.41 5.38 -23.24
C ALA A 346 20.86 4.90 -23.20
N SER A 347 21.27 4.21 -22.13
CA SER A 347 22.67 3.88 -21.85
C SER A 347 23.05 2.44 -22.23
N ASN A 348 22.10 1.51 -22.12
CA ASN A 348 22.27 0.09 -22.42
C ASN A 348 20.94 -0.52 -22.91
N PRO A 349 20.62 -0.38 -24.21
CA PRO A 349 19.37 -0.90 -24.78
C PRO A 349 19.19 -2.42 -24.65
N THR A 350 20.29 -3.19 -24.62
CA THR A 350 20.23 -4.65 -24.42
C THR A 350 19.70 -4.97 -23.02
N ARG A 351 20.28 -4.34 -21.98
CA ARG A 351 19.78 -4.48 -20.60
C ARG A 351 18.33 -4.03 -20.50
N ALA A 352 17.97 -2.93 -21.17
CA ALA A 352 16.61 -2.43 -21.16
C ALA A 352 15.60 -3.44 -21.72
N LEU A 353 15.94 -4.05 -22.87
CA LEU A 353 15.11 -5.09 -23.49
C LEU A 353 15.00 -6.34 -22.62
N GLU A 354 16.10 -6.80 -22.04
CA GLU A 354 16.10 -7.96 -21.14
C GLU A 354 15.19 -7.73 -19.92
N ALA A 355 15.30 -6.56 -19.29
CA ALA A 355 14.45 -6.19 -18.16
C ALA A 355 12.96 -6.09 -18.56
N PHE A 356 12.66 -5.46 -19.71
CA PHE A 356 11.30 -5.39 -20.24
C PHE A 356 10.67 -6.78 -20.48
N LEU A 357 11.44 -7.72 -21.03
CA LEU A 357 10.98 -9.09 -21.26
C LEU A 357 10.76 -9.85 -19.95
N GLN A 358 11.62 -9.64 -18.94
CA GLN A 358 11.43 -10.22 -17.60
C GLN A 358 10.16 -9.70 -16.94
N ALA A 359 9.91 -8.39 -17.00
CA ALA A 359 8.70 -7.77 -16.46
C ALA A 359 7.44 -8.38 -17.11
N SER A 360 7.43 -8.41 -18.45
CA SER A 360 6.30 -8.92 -19.24
C SER A 360 6.03 -10.40 -18.95
N THR A 361 7.06 -11.25 -19.00
CA THR A 361 6.92 -12.70 -18.73
C THR A 361 6.37 -12.99 -17.33
N HIS A 362 6.78 -12.20 -16.33
CA HIS A 362 6.26 -12.35 -14.97
C HIS A 362 4.77 -12.01 -14.90
N THR A 363 4.34 -10.90 -15.49
CA THR A 363 2.91 -10.52 -15.49
C THR A 363 2.00 -11.55 -16.18
N TRP A 364 2.55 -12.40 -17.06
CA TRP A 364 1.80 -13.46 -17.75
C TRP A 364 1.62 -14.73 -16.91
N ARG A 365 2.46 -14.94 -15.89
CA ARG A 365 2.51 -16.17 -15.09
C ARG A 365 1.65 -16.12 -13.82
N ILE A 366 1.12 -14.95 -13.47
CA ILE A 366 0.08 -14.79 -12.44
C ILE A 366 -1.21 -15.45 -12.96
#